data_AF-A0A1Q5XX52-F1
#
_entry.id   AF-A0A1Q5XX52-F1
#
_cell.length_a   1.000
_cell.length_b   1.000
_cell.length_c   1.000
_cell.angle_alpha   90.00
_cell.angle_beta   90.00
_cell.angle_gamma   90.00
#
_symmetry.space_group_name_H-M   'P 1'
#
loop_
_entity.id
_entity.type
_entity.pdbx_description
1 polymer ?
#
loop_
_entity_poly.entity_id
_entity_poly.type
_entity_poly.pdbx_seq_one_letter_code
_entity_poly.pdbx_strand_id
1 'polypeptide(L)'
;MISEEVLLVTGMDQMNEVENTEKLRGQKHSGKWKKPTLTQIFLTVFLLGIAVFWVGTIVQSFTSFESRVSSRIDLQDISSIEVIRSLPETTDEVTVTVTDPAEIASIMNAFADVKLLSSSASHDFTRNYWISIFVDGHPRFGITLDDQKYIYINDSTRNDKYSSGSFKIINHYDIQSIDRLFD
;
A
#
# COMPACT_ATOMS: atom_id res chain seq x y z
N MET A 1 86.95 2.06 30.09
CA MET A 1 86.37 1.84 28.76
C MET A 1 84.86 1.71 28.93
N ILE A 2 84.16 2.84 28.88
CA ILE A 2 82.69 2.95 28.69
C ILE A 2 82.50 4.22 27.83
N SER A 3 81.81 4.07 26.70
CA SER A 3 81.62 5.07 25.64
C SER A 3 80.87 6.32 26.08
N GLU A 4 81.32 7.50 25.61
CA GLU A 4 80.58 8.78 25.67
C GLU A 4 79.40 8.86 24.66
N GLU A 5 79.14 7.83 23.85
CA GLU A 5 78.07 7.87 22.84
C GLU A 5 76.65 7.57 23.36
N VAL A 6 76.48 7.20 24.64
CA VAL A 6 75.16 6.79 25.15
C VAL A 6 74.34 7.97 25.71
N LEU A 7 74.92 9.15 25.93
CA LEU A 7 74.22 10.26 26.58
C LEU A 7 73.48 11.23 25.64
N LEU A 8 73.73 11.19 24.32
CA LEU A 8 73.09 12.12 23.37
C LEU A 8 71.83 11.56 22.69
N VAL A 9 71.63 10.24 22.68
CA VAL A 9 70.47 9.62 22.02
C VAL A 9 69.22 9.66 22.90
N THR A 10 69.35 9.67 24.23
CA THR A 10 68.20 9.60 25.14
C THR A 10 67.48 10.94 25.36
N GLY A 11 68.11 12.07 24.97
CA GLY A 11 67.54 13.41 25.14
C GLY A 11 66.68 13.89 23.96
N MET A 12 66.90 13.38 22.75
CA MET A 12 66.20 13.85 21.55
C MET A 12 64.89 13.09 21.25
N ASP A 13 64.76 11.83 21.69
CA ASP A 13 63.52 11.06 21.51
C ASP A 13 62.41 11.49 22.50
N GLN A 14 62.76 11.87 23.73
CA GLN A 14 61.75 12.33 24.70
C GLN A 14 61.16 13.70 24.37
N MET A 15 61.88 14.55 23.64
CA MET A 15 61.36 15.86 23.22
C MET A 15 60.33 15.72 22.08
N ASN A 16 60.55 14.77 21.15
CA ASN A 16 59.62 14.52 20.06
C ASN A 16 58.35 13.75 20.51
N GLU A 17 58.46 12.87 21.51
CA GLU A 17 57.31 12.11 22.01
C GLU A 17 56.35 12.98 22.86
N VAL A 18 56.89 13.95 23.60
CA VAL A 18 56.10 14.92 24.38
C VAL A 18 55.44 15.98 23.48
N GLU A 19 56.12 16.44 22.42
CA GLU A 19 55.51 17.37 21.45
C GLU A 19 54.38 16.72 20.63
N ASN A 20 54.47 15.41 20.37
CA ASN A 20 53.45 14.68 19.62
C ASN A 20 52.23 14.32 20.49
N THR A 21 52.42 14.10 21.80
CA THR A 21 51.31 13.82 22.74
C THR A 21 50.52 15.08 23.12
N GLU A 22 51.11 16.27 23.11
CA GLU A 22 50.35 17.52 23.26
C GLU A 22 49.55 17.90 22.00
N LYS A 23 50.05 17.58 20.79
CA LYS A 23 49.31 17.84 19.54
C LYS A 23 48.05 16.98 19.38
N LEU A 24 48.02 15.78 19.95
CA LEU A 24 46.87 14.86 19.85
C LEU A 24 45.73 15.16 20.84
N ARG A 25 45.95 16.00 21.85
CA ARG A 25 44.95 16.28 22.89
C ARG A 25 44.11 17.55 22.63
N GLY A 26 44.35 18.22 21.49
CA GLY A 26 43.77 19.53 21.17
C GLY A 26 42.69 19.54 20.10
N GLN A 27 42.35 18.43 19.45
CA GLN A 27 41.28 18.43 18.43
C GLN A 27 39.93 18.06 19.03
N LYS A 28 39.50 18.85 20.01
CA LYS A 28 38.10 18.90 20.41
C LYS A 28 37.35 19.49 19.22
N HIS A 29 36.76 18.64 18.38
CA HIS A 29 35.79 19.04 17.36
C HIS A 29 34.58 19.67 18.07
N SER A 30 34.72 20.91 18.55
CA SER A 30 33.59 21.74 18.91
C SER A 30 32.97 22.16 17.57
N GLY A 31 32.18 21.27 16.98
CA GLY A 31 31.27 21.65 15.91
C GLY A 31 30.43 22.78 16.46
N LYS A 32 30.72 24.02 16.07
CA LYS A 32 29.86 25.17 16.39
C LYS A 32 28.54 24.88 15.69
N TRP A 33 27.52 24.47 16.46
CA TRP A 33 26.17 24.34 15.93
C TRP A 33 25.76 25.72 15.43
N LYS A 34 25.84 25.92 14.12
CA LYS A 34 25.34 27.14 13.50
C LYS A 34 23.84 27.15 13.75
N LYS A 35 23.36 28.17 14.45
CA LYS A 35 21.91 28.34 14.66
C LYS A 35 21.25 28.41 13.28
N PRO A 36 20.19 27.64 13.04
CA PRO A 36 19.54 27.66 11.74
C PRO A 36 19.03 29.08 11.46
N THR A 37 19.27 29.57 10.24
CA THR A 37 18.71 30.86 9.83
C THR A 37 17.19 30.74 9.67
N LEU A 38 16.46 31.86 9.77
CA LEU A 38 15.01 31.86 9.54
C LEU A 38 14.64 31.25 8.18
N THR A 39 15.48 31.47 7.16
CA THR A 39 15.36 30.84 5.84
C THR A 39 15.47 29.31 5.91
N GLN A 40 16.43 28.79 6.69
CA GLN A 40 16.59 27.34 6.88
C GLN A 40 15.40 26.74 7.65
N ILE A 41 14.87 27.44 8.65
CA ILE A 41 13.67 27.02 9.38
C ILE A 41 12.47 26.97 8.44
N PHE A 42 12.24 28.05 7.67
CA PHE A 42 11.13 28.11 6.71
C PHE A 42 11.23 27.01 5.65
N LEU A 43 12.42 26.80 5.08
CA LEU A 43 12.65 25.73 4.11
C LEU A 43 12.38 24.34 4.71
N THR A 44 12.80 24.11 5.94
CA THR A 44 12.58 22.83 6.64
C THR A 44 11.08 22.57 6.84
N VAL A 45 10.33 23.57 7.31
CA VAL A 45 8.87 23.46 7.50
C VAL A 45 8.17 23.25 6.16
N PHE A 46 8.59 23.96 5.11
CA PHE A 46 8.03 23.81 3.76
C PHE A 46 8.24 22.40 3.20
N LEU A 47 9.46 21.87 3.29
CA LEU A 47 9.77 20.50 2.85
C LEU A 47 9.01 19.45 3.67
N LEU A 48 8.86 19.66 4.97
CA LEU A 48 8.04 18.79 5.82
C LEU A 48 6.56 18.80 5.36
N GLY A 49 6.02 19.97 5.04
CA GLY A 49 4.67 20.10 4.49
C GLY A 49 4.48 19.33 3.19
N ILE A 50 5.46 19.41 2.27
CA ILE A 50 5.46 18.63 1.03
C ILE A 50 5.49 17.13 1.35
N ALA A 51 6.38 16.69 2.25
CA ALA A 51 6.49 15.28 2.62
C ALA A 51 5.17 14.73 3.19
N VAL A 52 4.53 15.47 4.10
CA VAL A 52 3.23 15.10 4.68
C VAL A 52 2.15 15.04 3.60
N PHE A 53 2.12 16.01 2.68
CA PHE A 53 1.18 16.01 1.56
C PHE A 53 1.35 14.77 0.68
N TRP A 54 2.58 14.43 0.29
CA TRP A 54 2.89 13.25 -0.52
C TRP A 54 2.53 11.93 0.17
N VAL A 55 2.81 11.80 1.47
CA VAL A 55 2.41 10.61 2.23
C VAL A 55 0.89 10.51 2.29
N GLY A 56 0.20 11.64 2.48
CA GLY A 56 -1.26 11.70 2.51
C GLY A 56 -1.90 11.22 1.20
N THR A 57 -1.39 11.64 0.05
CA THR A 57 -1.92 11.22 -1.26
C THR A 57 -1.70 9.72 -1.52
N ILE A 58 -0.53 9.19 -1.13
CA ILE A 58 -0.23 7.76 -1.24
C ILE A 58 -1.19 6.94 -0.38
N VAL A 59 -1.35 7.30 0.90
CA VAL A 59 -2.24 6.57 1.83
C VAL A 59 -3.69 6.58 1.34
N GLN A 60 -4.17 7.72 0.83
CA GLN A 60 -5.53 7.84 0.28
C GLN A 60 -5.77 6.98 -0.97
N SER A 61 -4.71 6.52 -1.64
CA SER A 61 -4.83 5.64 -2.79
C SER A 61 -5.03 4.17 -2.41
N PHE A 62 -4.80 3.80 -1.14
CA PHE A 62 -5.02 2.44 -0.65
C PHE A 62 -6.38 2.28 0.01
N THR A 63 -7.07 1.17 -0.28
CA THR A 63 -8.31 0.76 0.36
C THR A 63 -8.41 -0.77 0.37
N SER A 64 -9.56 -1.32 0.76
CA SER A 64 -9.83 -2.77 0.76
C SER A 64 -11.24 -3.04 0.26
N PHE A 65 -11.48 -4.27 -0.19
CA PHE A 65 -12.84 -4.71 -0.53
C PHE A 65 -13.77 -4.61 0.68
N GLU A 66 -13.30 -5.02 1.86
CA GLU A 66 -14.02 -4.84 3.13
C GLU A 66 -14.49 -3.40 3.32
N SER A 67 -13.60 -2.42 3.20
CA SER A 67 -13.94 -0.99 3.37
C SER A 67 -14.91 -0.48 2.30
N ARG A 68 -14.93 -1.08 1.11
CA ARG A 68 -15.73 -0.62 -0.03
C ARG A 68 -17.08 -1.31 -0.13
N VAL A 69 -17.20 -2.53 0.38
CA VAL A 69 -18.36 -3.42 0.21
C VAL A 69 -18.75 -4.03 1.56
N SER A 70 -17.97 -4.97 2.10
CA SER A 70 -18.42 -5.81 3.22
C SER A 70 -18.74 -5.04 4.51
N SER A 71 -18.05 -3.95 4.82
CA SER A 71 -18.32 -3.15 6.03
C SER A 71 -19.56 -2.24 5.89
N ARG A 72 -20.27 -2.32 4.75
CA ARG A 72 -21.35 -1.39 4.35
C ARG A 72 -22.68 -2.12 4.15
N ILE A 73 -22.69 -3.44 4.32
CA ILE A 73 -23.86 -4.32 4.26
C ILE A 73 -23.70 -5.44 5.27
N ASP A 74 -24.80 -5.84 5.89
CA ASP A 74 -24.80 -7.05 6.70
C ASP A 74 -25.02 -8.26 5.79
N LEU A 75 -24.25 -9.32 6.03
CA LEU A 75 -24.30 -10.54 5.22
C LEU A 75 -25.70 -11.17 5.18
N GLN A 76 -26.45 -11.04 6.27
CA GLN A 76 -27.81 -11.54 6.42
C GLN A 76 -28.86 -10.79 5.57
N ASP A 77 -28.53 -9.57 5.12
CA ASP A 77 -29.43 -8.75 4.31
C ASP A 77 -29.24 -9.01 2.81
N ILE A 78 -28.20 -9.77 2.43
CA ILE A 78 -27.96 -10.13 1.03
C ILE A 78 -28.99 -11.17 0.60
N SER A 79 -29.88 -10.78 -0.31
CA SER A 79 -30.91 -11.67 -0.85
C SER A 79 -30.37 -12.60 -1.93
N SER A 80 -29.41 -12.13 -2.72
CA SER A 80 -28.77 -12.92 -3.77
C SER A 80 -27.49 -12.27 -4.27
N ILE A 81 -26.64 -13.08 -4.89
CA ILE A 81 -25.49 -12.63 -5.69
C ILE A 81 -25.67 -13.18 -7.10
N GLU A 82 -25.68 -12.31 -8.10
CA GLU A 82 -25.63 -12.71 -9.50
C GLU A 82 -24.20 -12.56 -10.02
N VAL A 83 -23.71 -13.59 -10.71
CA VAL A 83 -22.38 -13.61 -11.33
C VAL A 83 -22.53 -13.94 -12.80
N ILE A 84 -22.08 -13.03 -13.66
CA ILE A 84 -22.02 -13.22 -15.11
C ILE A 84 -20.55 -13.40 -15.48
N ARG A 85 -20.21 -14.51 -16.14
CA ARG A 85 -18.87 -14.74 -16.69
C ARG A 85 -18.86 -14.45 -18.19
N SER A 86 -17.95 -13.56 -18.60
CA SER A 86 -17.66 -13.28 -20.01
C SER A 86 -16.26 -13.79 -20.36
N LEU A 87 -16.17 -14.61 -21.42
CA LEU A 87 -14.93 -15.14 -21.97
C LEU A 87 -14.72 -14.58 -23.38
N PRO A 88 -13.50 -14.14 -23.76
CA PRO A 88 -13.22 -13.52 -25.05
C PRO A 88 -13.55 -14.42 -26.25
N GLU A 89 -13.48 -15.73 -26.06
CA GLU A 89 -13.63 -16.72 -27.14
C GLU A 89 -15.10 -17.15 -27.37
N THR A 90 -16.03 -16.73 -26.52
CA THR A 90 -17.45 -17.13 -26.60
C THR A 90 -18.35 -15.91 -26.48
N THR A 91 -19.34 -15.78 -27.39
CA THR A 91 -20.42 -14.78 -27.24
C THR A 91 -21.43 -15.14 -26.15
N ASP A 92 -21.31 -16.34 -25.58
CA ASP A 92 -22.23 -16.85 -24.57
C ASP A 92 -21.79 -16.35 -23.19
N GLU A 93 -22.59 -15.44 -22.63
CA GLU A 93 -22.51 -15.07 -21.21
C GLU A 93 -23.22 -16.14 -20.39
N VAL A 94 -22.52 -16.69 -19.41
CA VAL A 94 -23.14 -17.60 -18.44
C VAL A 94 -23.46 -16.80 -17.19
N THR A 95 -24.72 -16.87 -16.77
CA THR A 95 -25.21 -16.21 -15.55
C THR A 95 -25.53 -17.26 -14.49
N VAL A 96 -25.01 -17.05 -13.29
CA VAL A 96 -25.32 -17.85 -12.10
C VAL A 96 -25.91 -16.94 -11.04
N THR A 97 -27.04 -17.34 -10.46
CA THR A 97 -27.67 -16.63 -9.35
C THR A 97 -27.56 -17.48 -8.09
N VAL A 98 -26.83 -16.96 -7.11
CA VAL A 98 -26.59 -17.59 -5.81
C VAL A 98 -27.58 -17.02 -4.80
N THR A 99 -28.35 -17.91 -4.17
CA THR A 99 -29.34 -17.56 -3.13
C THR A 99 -29.11 -18.30 -1.81
N ASP A 100 -28.26 -19.34 -1.81
CA ASP A 100 -27.91 -20.05 -0.60
C ASP A 100 -27.02 -19.17 0.31
N PRO A 101 -27.42 -18.93 1.58
CA PRO A 101 -26.65 -18.07 2.48
C PRO A 101 -25.22 -18.55 2.74
N ALA A 102 -24.95 -19.85 2.72
CA ALA A 102 -23.60 -20.37 2.94
C ALA A 102 -22.70 -20.13 1.71
N GLU A 103 -23.23 -20.28 0.50
CA GLU A 103 -22.54 -19.89 -0.73
C GLU A 103 -22.31 -18.39 -0.83
N ILE A 104 -23.31 -17.56 -0.48
CA ILE A 104 -23.17 -16.09 -0.39
C ILE A 104 -22.04 -15.73 0.58
N ALA A 105 -22.03 -16.32 1.77
CA ALA A 105 -20.96 -16.13 2.76
C ALA A 105 -19.59 -16.52 2.19
N SER A 106 -19.51 -17.64 1.47
CA SER A 106 -18.27 -18.10 0.85
C SER A 106 -17.77 -17.12 -0.20
N ILE A 107 -18.65 -16.57 -1.04
CA ILE A 107 -18.29 -15.56 -2.05
C ILE A 107 -17.79 -14.29 -1.39
N MET A 108 -18.52 -13.77 -0.41
CA MET A 108 -18.12 -12.55 0.30
C MET A 108 -16.78 -12.72 1.04
N ASN A 109 -16.54 -13.89 1.61
CA ASN A 109 -15.28 -14.22 2.29
C ASN A 109 -14.10 -14.35 1.33
N ALA A 110 -14.31 -14.77 0.07
CA ALA A 110 -13.25 -14.84 -0.94
C ALA A 110 -12.59 -13.48 -1.21
N PHE A 111 -13.31 -12.39 -0.96
CA PHE A 111 -12.82 -11.02 -1.13
C PHE A 111 -12.43 -10.32 0.19
N ALA A 112 -12.65 -10.92 1.36
CA ALA A 112 -12.55 -10.23 2.65
C ALA A 112 -11.21 -9.52 2.84
N ASP A 113 -10.11 -10.17 2.47
CA ASP A 113 -8.75 -9.65 2.64
C ASP A 113 -8.18 -8.94 1.40
N VAL A 114 -9.02 -8.66 0.39
CA VAL A 114 -8.57 -8.01 -0.85
C VAL A 114 -8.18 -6.55 -0.57
N LYS A 115 -6.93 -6.23 -0.89
CA LYS A 115 -6.32 -4.90 -0.81
C LYS A 115 -6.31 -4.26 -2.19
N LEU A 116 -6.65 -2.98 -2.19
CA LEU A 116 -6.94 -2.22 -3.40
C LEU A 116 -6.06 -0.98 -3.46
N LEU A 117 -5.49 -0.74 -4.63
CA LEU A 117 -4.79 0.50 -4.97
C LEU A 117 -5.60 1.21 -6.06
N SER A 118 -5.97 2.47 -5.85
CA SER A 118 -6.66 3.29 -6.85
C SER A 118 -5.93 3.24 -8.19
N SER A 119 -6.67 2.97 -9.26
CA SER A 119 -6.14 2.82 -10.61
C SER A 119 -7.15 3.37 -11.62
N SER A 120 -6.69 3.73 -12.81
CA SER A 120 -7.59 3.82 -13.96
C SER A 120 -8.09 2.42 -14.34
N ALA A 121 -9.29 2.34 -14.92
CA ALA A 121 -9.81 1.11 -15.49
C ALA A 121 -8.83 0.53 -16.53
N SER A 122 -8.74 -0.80 -16.62
CA SER A 122 -8.03 -1.50 -17.68
C SER A 122 -9.04 -1.92 -18.74
N HIS A 123 -8.71 -1.77 -20.02
CA HIS A 123 -9.61 -2.10 -21.13
C HIS A 123 -9.26 -3.43 -21.82
N ASP A 124 -8.16 -4.07 -21.44
CA ASP A 124 -7.67 -5.30 -22.06
C ASP A 124 -7.74 -6.43 -21.02
N PHE A 125 -8.79 -7.24 -21.07
CA PHE A 125 -8.97 -8.40 -20.21
C PHE A 125 -9.28 -9.66 -21.00
N THR A 126 -8.76 -10.78 -20.49
CA THR A 126 -9.00 -12.13 -21.02
C THR A 126 -10.09 -12.89 -20.26
N ARG A 127 -10.50 -12.40 -19.10
CA ARG A 127 -11.59 -12.93 -18.29
C ARG A 127 -12.25 -11.81 -17.51
N ASN A 128 -13.58 -11.76 -17.57
CA ASN A 128 -14.36 -10.79 -16.84
C ASN A 128 -15.51 -11.46 -16.07
N TYR A 129 -15.67 -11.06 -14.80
CA TYR A 129 -16.85 -11.35 -14.00
C TYR A 129 -17.61 -10.09 -13.66
N TRP A 130 -18.91 -10.06 -13.96
CA TRP A 130 -19.82 -9.03 -13.48
C TRP A 130 -20.59 -9.61 -12.31
N ILE A 131 -20.39 -9.04 -11.14
CA ILE A 131 -20.98 -9.51 -9.88
C ILE A 131 -21.94 -8.43 -9.39
N SER A 132 -23.22 -8.79 -9.25
CA SER A 132 -24.26 -7.93 -8.69
C SER A 132 -24.70 -8.48 -7.35
N ILE A 133 -24.56 -7.68 -6.28
CA ILE A 133 -25.04 -8.02 -4.94
C ILE A 133 -26.39 -7.36 -4.73
N PHE A 134 -27.41 -8.15 -4.43
CA PHE A 134 -28.76 -7.69 -4.15
C PHE A 134 -29.05 -7.74 -2.65
N VAL A 135 -29.68 -6.68 -2.14
CA VAL A 135 -30.17 -6.56 -0.76
C VAL A 135 -31.66 -6.30 -0.83
N ASP A 136 -32.46 -7.09 -0.10
CA ASP A 136 -33.92 -7.04 -0.15
C ASP A 136 -34.48 -7.07 -1.60
N GLY A 137 -33.83 -7.81 -2.50
CA GLY A 137 -34.23 -7.91 -3.91
C GLY A 137 -33.82 -6.71 -4.80
N HIS A 138 -33.09 -5.74 -4.27
CA HIS A 138 -32.64 -4.55 -5.01
C HIS A 138 -31.12 -4.54 -5.21
N PRO A 139 -30.61 -4.11 -6.39
CA PRO A 139 -29.18 -4.00 -6.64
C PRO A 139 -28.51 -3.02 -5.66
N ARG A 140 -27.59 -3.51 -4.85
CA ARG A 140 -26.86 -2.74 -3.83
C ARG A 140 -25.44 -2.43 -4.27
N PHE A 141 -24.73 -3.43 -4.80
CA PHE A 141 -23.39 -3.26 -5.36
C PHE A 141 -23.29 -3.88 -6.74
N GLY A 142 -22.55 -3.20 -7.63
CA GLY A 142 -22.06 -3.76 -8.88
C GLY A 142 -20.54 -3.84 -8.83
N ILE A 143 -19.99 -5.00 -9.19
CA ILE A 143 -18.56 -5.28 -9.16
C ILE A 143 -18.15 -5.86 -10.51
N THR A 144 -17.05 -5.39 -11.07
CA THR A 144 -16.44 -5.96 -12.28
C THR A 144 -15.04 -6.43 -11.93
N LEU A 145 -14.70 -7.68 -12.25
CA LEU A 145 -13.38 -8.26 -12.01
C LEU A 145 -12.73 -8.62 -13.33
N ASP A 146 -11.59 -7.99 -13.62
CA ASP A 146 -10.85 -8.18 -14.86
C ASP A 146 -9.51 -8.89 -14.58
N ASP A 147 -9.34 -10.08 -15.15
CA ASP A 147 -8.12 -10.92 -15.08
C ASP A 147 -7.56 -11.14 -13.66
N GLN A 148 -8.40 -11.12 -12.62
CA GLN A 148 -7.98 -11.14 -11.21
C GLN A 148 -7.06 -9.97 -10.82
N LYS A 149 -6.87 -8.97 -11.68
CA LYS A 149 -5.92 -7.87 -11.52
C LYS A 149 -6.59 -6.55 -11.19
N TYR A 150 -7.74 -6.30 -11.81
CA TYR A 150 -8.48 -5.06 -11.63
C TYR A 150 -9.88 -5.34 -11.14
N ILE A 151 -10.37 -4.41 -10.32
CA ILE A 151 -11.73 -4.43 -9.82
C ILE A 151 -12.35 -3.05 -9.98
N TYR A 152 -13.54 -2.99 -10.54
CA TYR A 152 -14.42 -1.84 -10.44
C TYR A 152 -15.52 -2.15 -9.42
N ILE A 153 -15.83 -1.18 -8.57
CA ILE A 153 -16.89 -1.31 -7.55
C ILE A 153 -17.80 -0.09 -7.66
N ASN A 154 -19.11 -0.33 -7.64
CA ASN A 154 -20.16 0.68 -7.55
C ASN A 154 -21.12 0.35 -6.40
N ASP A 155 -21.42 1.34 -5.56
CA ASP A 155 -22.30 1.32 -4.39
C ASP A 155 -23.54 2.17 -4.73
N SER A 156 -24.67 1.51 -5.01
CA SER A 156 -25.86 2.17 -5.61
C SER A 156 -26.58 3.14 -4.67
N THR A 157 -26.43 2.99 -3.35
CA THR A 157 -27.08 3.88 -2.37
C THR A 157 -26.17 5.01 -1.91
N ARG A 158 -24.91 5.02 -2.33
CA ARG A 158 -23.94 6.05 -1.97
C ARG A 158 -23.90 7.16 -3.03
N ASN A 159 -23.90 8.41 -2.58
CA ASN A 159 -23.94 9.59 -3.44
C ASN A 159 -22.72 10.53 -3.28
N ASP A 160 -21.62 10.02 -2.72
CA ASP A 160 -20.38 10.78 -2.56
C ASP A 160 -19.29 10.31 -3.54
N LYS A 161 -18.09 10.90 -3.46
CA LYS A 161 -16.95 10.57 -4.34
C LYS A 161 -16.45 9.12 -4.25
N TYR A 162 -16.96 8.33 -3.31
CA TYR A 162 -16.62 6.92 -3.14
C TYR A 162 -17.81 6.01 -3.51
N SER A 163 -18.83 6.53 -4.20
CA SER A 163 -19.93 5.72 -4.76
C SER A 163 -19.39 4.70 -5.74
N SER A 164 -18.39 5.05 -6.55
CA SER A 164 -17.71 4.12 -7.44
C SER A 164 -16.19 4.28 -7.41
N GLY A 165 -15.48 3.32 -8.00
CA GLY A 165 -14.04 3.43 -8.19
C GLY A 165 -13.43 2.21 -8.89
N SER A 166 -12.34 2.46 -9.60
CA SER A 166 -11.50 1.43 -10.21
C SER A 166 -10.22 1.25 -9.40
N PHE A 167 -9.83 0.00 -9.22
CA PHE A 167 -8.71 -0.37 -8.37
C PHE A 167 -7.90 -1.50 -9.00
N LYS A 168 -6.60 -1.48 -8.74
CA LYS A 168 -5.71 -2.62 -8.91
C LYS A 168 -5.72 -3.45 -7.62
N ILE A 169 -5.86 -4.76 -7.77
CA ILE A 169 -5.71 -5.71 -6.69
C ILE A 169 -4.22 -5.92 -6.44
N ILE A 170 -3.76 -5.71 -5.21
CA ILE A 170 -2.32 -5.70 -4.86
C ILE A 170 -1.89 -6.90 -4.01
N ASN A 171 -2.79 -7.84 -3.75
CA ASN A 171 -2.51 -9.09 -3.05
C ASN A 171 -3.23 -10.27 -3.73
N HIS A 172 -2.78 -11.47 -3.39
CA HIS A 172 -3.47 -12.69 -3.78
C HIS A 172 -4.80 -12.84 -3.04
N TYR A 173 -5.79 -13.46 -3.70
CA TYR A 173 -7.08 -13.84 -3.14
C TYR A 173 -7.65 -15.05 -3.88
N ASP A 174 -8.65 -15.69 -3.29
CA ASP A 174 -9.24 -16.92 -3.80
C ASP A 174 -10.27 -16.66 -4.91
N ILE A 175 -9.80 -16.56 -6.15
CA ILE A 175 -10.68 -16.47 -7.32
C ILE A 175 -11.40 -17.79 -7.63
N GLN A 176 -10.90 -18.93 -7.13
CA GLN A 176 -11.51 -20.24 -7.41
C GLN A 176 -12.90 -20.37 -6.81
N SER A 177 -13.15 -19.67 -5.69
CA SER A 177 -14.48 -19.53 -5.09
C SER A 177 -15.53 -18.94 -6.06
N ILE A 178 -15.11 -18.17 -7.06
CA ILE A 178 -15.96 -17.65 -8.14
C ILE A 178 -15.97 -18.58 -9.34
N ASP A 179 -14.79 -19.07 -9.78
CA ASP A 179 -14.67 -19.94 -10.95
C ASP A 179 -15.56 -21.19 -10.82
N ARG A 180 -15.60 -21.79 -9.62
CA ARG A 180 -16.39 -23.01 -9.32
C ARG A 180 -17.91 -22.85 -9.46
N LEU A 181 -18.41 -21.62 -9.54
CA LEU A 181 -19.84 -21.37 -9.79
C LEU A 181 -20.27 -21.82 -11.19
N PHE A 182 -19.29 -22.05 -12.07
CA PHE A 182 -19.50 -22.37 -13.48
C PHE A 182 -18.92 -23.73 -13.89
N ASP A 183 -18.52 -24.55 -12.92
CA ASP A 183 -17.97 -25.89 -13.12
C ASP A 183 -19.06 -26.99 -13.07
#